data_AF-A0A094AQY3-F1
#
_entry.id   AF-A0A094AQY3-F1
#
_cell.length_a   1.000
_cell.length_b   1.000
_cell.length_c   1.000
_cell.angle_alpha   90.00
_cell.angle_beta   90.00
_cell.angle_gamma   90.00
#
_symmetry.space_group_name_H-M   'P 1'
#
loop_
_entity.id
_entity.type
_entity.pdbx_description
1 polymer ?
#
loop_
_entity_poly.entity_id
_entity_poly.type
_entity_poly.pdbx_seq_one_letter_code
_entity_poly.pdbx_strand_id
1 'polypeptide(L)' 'DKTVRIWTSDAAHPGQWESKEIKFDAVIWRVSWSLSGNVLAVSGQDNKVSLWTENLRGEWECVKTIEE' A
#
# COMPACT_ATOMS: atom_id res chain seq x y z
N ASP A 1 -15.06 0.60 -0.31
CA ASP A 1 -14.60 0.42 1.08
C ASP A 1 -13.47 1.38 1.47
N LYS A 2 -12.88 2.15 0.53
CA LYS A 2 -11.80 3.11 0.81
C LYS A 2 -10.59 2.46 1.50
N THR A 3 -10.35 1.20 1.21
CA THR A 3 -9.28 0.41 1.83
C THR A 3 -8.37 -0.16 0.76
N VAL A 4 -7.07 -0.13 1.01
CA VAL A 4 -6.09 -0.91 0.24
C VAL A 4 -5.64 -2.08 1.10
N ARG A 5 -5.63 -3.28 0.52
CA ARG A 5 -5.14 -4.48 1.20
C ARG A 5 -3.89 -5.00 0.50
N ILE A 6 -2.86 -5.23 1.28
CA ILE A 6 -1.58 -5.74 0.83
C ILE A 6 -1.48 -7.17 1.30
N TRP A 7 -1.30 -8.08 0.34
CA TRP A 7 -1.21 -9.51 0.59
C TRP A 7 0.24 -9.94 0.46
N THR A 8 0.80 -10.48 1.53
CA THR A 8 2.16 -11.02 1.57
C THR A 8 2.09 -12.53 1.77
N SER A 9 2.99 -13.25 1.10
CA SER A 9 3.17 -14.70 1.28
C SER A 9 4.64 -14.94 1.55
N ASP A 10 4.92 -15.73 2.58
CA ASP A 10 6.25 -16.21 2.87
C ASP A 10 6.59 -17.37 1.92
N ALA A 11 7.81 -17.37 1.37
CA ALA A 11 8.31 -18.45 0.53
C ALA A 11 8.56 -19.73 1.34
N ALA A 12 8.84 -19.62 2.65
CA ALA A 12 9.00 -20.77 3.53
C ALA A 12 7.66 -21.45 3.87
N HIS A 13 6.54 -20.71 3.77
CA HIS A 13 5.19 -21.20 4.05
C HIS A 13 4.26 -20.96 2.85
N PRO A 14 4.48 -21.64 1.71
CA PRO A 14 3.70 -21.42 0.51
C PRO A 14 2.21 -21.69 0.78
N GLY A 15 1.37 -20.70 0.46
CA GLY A 15 -0.08 -20.77 0.66
C GLY A 15 -0.59 -20.12 1.96
N GLN A 16 0.30 -19.71 2.87
CA GLN A 16 -0.08 -18.82 3.96
C GLN A 16 0.03 -17.37 3.52
N TRP A 17 -1.13 -16.74 3.33
CA TRP A 17 -1.24 -15.34 2.96
C TRP A 17 -1.64 -14.52 4.17
N GLU A 18 -0.86 -13.49 4.46
CA GLU A 18 -1.21 -12.46 5.43
C GLU A 18 -1.69 -11.21 4.70
N SER A 19 -2.69 -10.55 5.25
CA SER A 19 -3.22 -9.30 4.70
C SER A 19 -3.02 -8.14 5.66
N LYS A 20 -2.40 -7.06 5.19
CA LYS A 20 -2.36 -5.77 5.87
C LYS A 20 -3.36 -4.82 5.23
N GLU A 21 -4.23 -4.21 6.04
CA GLU A 21 -5.23 -3.26 5.57
C GLU A 21 -4.78 -1.83 5.89
N ILE A 22 -4.85 -0.97 4.87
CA ILE A 22 -4.61 0.46 4.96
C ILE A 22 -5.93 1.18 4.65
N LYS A 23 -6.40 2.00 5.59
CA LYS A 23 -7.64 2.77 5.45
C LYS A 23 -7.35 4.16 4.89
N PHE A 24 -8.20 4.60 3.97
CA PHE A 24 -8.14 5.92 3.34
C PHE A 24 -9.46 6.67 3.56
N ASP A 25 -9.38 7.99 3.58
CA ASP A 25 -10.56 8.86 3.71
C ASP A 25 -11.29 9.05 2.37
N ALA A 26 -10.61 8.79 1.25
CA ALA A 26 -11.13 8.92 -0.11
C ALA A 26 -11.22 7.56 -0.82
N VAL A 27 -12.00 7.52 -1.90
CA VAL A 27 -12.04 6.35 -2.79
C VAL A 27 -10.71 6.26 -3.51
N ILE A 28 -10.10 5.07 -3.48
CA ILE A 28 -8.86 4.77 -4.19
C ILE A 28 -9.18 4.18 -5.55
N TRP A 29 -8.48 4.65 -6.58
CA TRP A 29 -8.74 4.29 -7.97
C TRP A 29 -7.59 3.51 -8.61
N ARG A 30 -6.37 3.81 -8.18
CA ARG A 30 -5.15 3.15 -8.69
C ARG A 30 -4.18 2.86 -7.56
N VAL A 31 -3.48 1.75 -7.74
CA VAL A 31 -2.35 1.34 -6.93
C VAL A 31 -1.24 0.87 -7.87
N SER A 32 0.01 1.20 -7.57
CA SER A 32 1.16 0.80 -8.37
C SER A 32 2.37 0.53 -7.48
N TRP A 33 3.02 -0.60 -7.70
CA TRP A 33 4.27 -0.93 -7.03
C TRP A 33 5.46 -0.32 -7.75
N SER A 34 6.48 0.08 -6.98
CA SER A 34 7.81 0.34 -7.51
C SER A 34 8.39 -0.95 -8.10
N LEU A 35 9.21 -0.82 -9.14
CA LEU A 35 9.96 -1.95 -9.71
C LEU A 35 10.88 -2.62 -8.69
N SER A 36 11.35 -1.87 -7.69
CA SER A 36 12.15 -2.39 -6.58
C SER A 36 11.33 -3.12 -5.51
N GLY A 37 10.00 -3.06 -5.56
CA GLY A 37 9.10 -3.70 -4.60
C GLY A 37 8.93 -3.00 -3.25
N ASN A 38 9.71 -1.95 -2.97
CA ASN A 38 9.74 -1.35 -1.63
C ASN A 38 8.71 -0.23 -1.41
N VAL A 39 8.14 0.30 -2.49
CA VAL A 39 7.24 1.47 -2.42
C VAL A 39 5.95 1.16 -3.17
N LEU A 40 4.83 1.49 -2.55
CA LEU A 40 3.50 1.42 -3.12
C LEU A 40 2.97 2.84 -3.32
N ALA A 41 2.64 3.19 -4.56
CA ALA A 41 1.92 4.41 -4.89
C ALA A 41 0.43 4.15 -4.93
N VAL A 42 -0.35 5.00 -4.27
CA VAL A 42 -1.81 4.92 -4.19
C VAL A 42 -2.38 6.26 -4.63
N SER A 43 -3.34 6.26 -5.55
CA SER A 43 -4.04 7.48 -5.96
C SER A 43 -5.56 7.34 -5.86
N GLY A 44 -6.18 8.42 -5.40
CA GLY A 44 -7.59 8.46 -5.07
C GLY A 44 -8.33 9.66 -5.66
N GLN A 45 -9.59 9.79 -5.24
CA GLN A 45 -10.50 10.86 -5.65
C GLN A 45 -10.14 12.24 -5.06
N ASP A 46 -9.23 12.27 -4.10
CA ASP A 46 -8.74 13.48 -3.47
C ASP A 46 -7.73 14.26 -4.35
N ASN A 47 -7.44 13.79 -5.57
CA ASN A 47 -6.36 14.28 -6.43
C ASN A 47 -4.99 14.23 -5.73
N LYS A 48 -4.85 13.31 -4.77
CA LYS A 48 -3.60 13.10 -4.04
C LYS A 48 -3.02 11.75 -4.42
N VAL A 49 -1.69 11.70 -4.45
CA VAL A 49 -0.94 10.46 -4.60
C VAL A 49 -0.14 10.24 -3.34
N SER A 50 -0.47 9.20 -2.58
CA SER A 50 0.27 8.81 -1.40
C SER A 50 1.23 7.67 -1.71
N LEU A 51 2.48 7.83 -1.27
CA LEU A 51 3.54 6.83 -1.32
C LEU A 51 3.64 6.15 0.02
N TRP A 52 3.59 4.83 0.00
CA TRP A 52 3.63 3.97 1.17
C TRP A 52 4.85 3.07 1.10
N THR A 53 5.49 2.83 2.25
CA THR A 53 6.60 1.89 2.40
C THR A 53 6.31 0.95 3.56
N GLU A 54 6.85 -0.26 3.48
CA GLU A 54 6.87 -1.18 4.60
C GLU A 54 8.07 -0.87 5.49
N ASN A 55 7.86 -0.83 6.81
CA ASN A 55 8.93 -0.70 7.79
C ASN A 55 9.49 -2.07 8.18
N LEU A 56 10.59 -2.10 8.96
CA LEU A 56 11.21 -3.37 9.41
C LEU A 56 10.30 -4.23 10.30
N ARG A 57 9.16 -3.70 10.75
CA ARG A 57 8.17 -4.41 11.58
C ARG A 57 7.00 -4.96 10.75
N GLY A 58 7.02 -4.78 9.42
CA GLY A 58 5.93 -5.21 8.54
C GLY A 58 4.68 -4.32 8.64
N GLU A 59 4.84 -3.08 9.09
CA GLU A 59 3.79 -2.07 9.09
C GLU A 59 3.97 -1.11 7.92
N TRP A 60 2.86 -0.67 7.37
CA TRP A 60 2.82 0.22 6.20
C TRP A 60 2.68 1.66 6.65
N GLU A 61 3.64 2.48 6.26
CA GLU A 61 3.71 3.89 6.62
C GLU A 61 3.63 4.78 5.37
N CYS A 62 2.87 5.87 5.46
CA CYS A 62 2.80 6.87 4.40
C CYS A 62 4.05 7.75 4.44
N VAL A 63 4.92 7.58 3.45
CA VAL A 63 6.20 8.32 3.33
C VAL A 63 5.96 9.72 2.81
N LYS A 64 5.07 9.86 1.83
CA LYS A 64 4.86 11.13 1.15
C LYS A 64 3.47 11.19 0.54
N THR A 65 2.82 12.33 0.68
CA THR A 65 1.64 12.66 -0.11
C THR A 65 2.02 13.75 -1.10
N ILE A 66 1.72 13.50 -2.37
CA ILE A 66 1.94 14.41 -3.48
C ILE A 66 0.57 14.96 -3.83
N GLU A 67 0.46 16.28 -3.79
CA GLU A 67 -0.73 17.04 -4.16
C GLU A 67 -0.29 18.00 -5.28
N GLU A 68 -1.15 18.19 -6.27
CA GLU A 68 -0.89 19.12 -7.39
C GLU A 68 -1.19 20.57 -6.99
#